data_AF-A0A7C3LH53-F1
#
_entry.id   AF-A0A7C3LH53-F1
#
_cell.length_a   1.000
_cell.length_b   1.000
_cell.length_c   1.000
_cell.angle_alpha   90.00
_cell.angle_beta   90.00
_cell.angle_gamma   90.00
#
_symmetry.space_group_name_H-M   'P 1'
#
loop_
_entity.id
_entity.type
_entity.pdbx_description
1 polymer ?
#
loop_
_entity_poly.entity_id
_entity_poly.type
_entity_poly.pdbx_seq_one_letter_code
_entity_poly.pdbx_strand_id
1 'polypeptide(L)'
;MERTGCATVRPVLSFHSRYTSRSAGPRERLTVDFRGEVSVALRPMGRTTKRNILRNDAGRGAARLASYVLAMSLCASSRASAALPVLVELFDPQGNPITGEPLPVKGYEKAITGFYFLHEWVAVFDPRTGIGRPPELVALDLTLPVGPHSPVLWKHLAMGSTLKKAVFHFVHLSRDGTRQDFYRLTITDLNIVGIRSALRDLQSPANVSREVEETVSLIYRNSSHEAFMVEQLLYLPGDTTGDRKFDISDPILLLGFLFLGSAVRCPLSGDMNADRKLDVSDPISMLNFLFLGGRPPPSPFPSCGAVPPGQAIPCDATACDGAA
;
A
#
# COMPACT_ATOMS: atom_id res chain seq x y z
N MET A 1 -5.63 -5.57 24.36
CA MET A 1 -5.08 -4.38 23.67
C MET A 1 -5.32 -4.58 22.19
N GLU A 2 -6.28 -3.85 21.62
CA GLU A 2 -6.55 -3.90 20.19
C GLU A 2 -5.35 -3.32 19.43
N ARG A 3 -4.81 -4.06 18.47
CA ARG A 3 -3.89 -3.49 17.48
C ARG A 3 -4.72 -2.62 16.56
N THR A 4 -4.37 -1.35 16.40
CA THR A 4 -4.88 -0.54 15.30
C THR A 4 -4.40 -1.18 13.99
N GLY A 5 -5.28 -1.86 13.26
CA GLY A 5 -4.95 -2.42 11.94
C GLY A 5 -4.60 -1.32 10.94
N CYS A 6 -4.09 -1.69 9.75
CA CYS A 6 -4.03 -0.76 8.62
C CYS A 6 -5.48 -0.27 8.39
N ALA A 7 -5.73 1.00 8.68
CA ALA A 7 -7.03 1.59 8.44
C ALA A 7 -7.13 1.89 6.95
N THR A 8 -8.09 1.26 6.27
CA THR A 8 -8.44 1.55 4.87
C THR A 8 -9.06 2.94 4.76
N VAL A 9 -8.18 3.95 4.74
CA VAL A 9 -8.56 5.34 4.48
C VAL A 9 -8.47 5.55 2.97
N ARG A 10 -9.63 5.71 2.32
CA ARG A 10 -9.70 6.10 0.90
C ARG A 10 -8.90 7.40 0.68
N PRO A 11 -7.84 7.40 -0.16
CA PRO A 11 -7.07 8.60 -0.39
C PRO A 11 -7.79 9.52 -1.38
N VAL A 12 -8.39 10.60 -0.88
CA VAL A 12 -8.60 11.83 -1.65
C VAL A 12 -7.81 12.94 -0.94
N LEU A 13 -6.49 12.95 -1.15
CA LEU A 13 -5.59 13.98 -0.65
C LEU A 13 -4.53 14.30 -1.71
N SER A 14 -4.83 15.28 -2.56
CA SER A 14 -3.90 15.81 -3.55
C SER A 14 -2.73 16.51 -2.85
N PHE A 15 -1.50 16.04 -3.07
CA PHE A 15 -0.28 16.67 -2.55
C PHE A 15 -0.15 18.13 -3.03
N HIS A 16 -0.46 19.08 -2.15
CA HIS A 16 -0.20 20.51 -2.34
C HIS A 16 0.88 20.99 -1.36
N SER A 17 2.09 20.45 -1.50
CA SER A 17 3.29 21.01 -0.87
C SER A 17 3.67 22.32 -1.59
N ARG A 18 3.10 23.44 -1.14
CA ARG A 18 3.44 24.77 -1.66
C ARG A 18 4.70 25.30 -0.95
N TYR A 19 5.87 24.70 -1.22
CA TYR A 19 7.15 25.22 -0.74
C TYR A 19 7.81 26.13 -1.79
N THR A 20 7.56 27.44 -1.70
CA THR A 20 8.21 28.44 -2.56
C THR A 20 9.64 28.71 -2.11
N SER A 21 10.58 27.87 -2.54
CA SER A 21 11.98 28.31 -2.67
C SER A 21 12.08 29.35 -3.80
N ARG A 22 12.63 30.53 -3.50
CA ARG A 22 13.01 31.55 -4.49
C ARG A 22 14.40 31.24 -5.04
N SER A 23 14.46 30.35 -6.02
CA SER A 23 15.52 30.31 -7.04
C SER A 23 14.98 29.65 -8.31
N ALA A 24 15.54 30.02 -9.47
CA ALA A 24 14.94 29.80 -10.77
C ALA A 24 15.26 28.42 -11.39
N GLY A 25 14.33 27.90 -12.19
CA GLY A 25 14.49 26.68 -13.00
C GLY A 25 13.13 26.08 -13.38
N PRO A 26 12.97 25.48 -14.57
CA PRO A 26 11.73 24.83 -14.97
C PRO A 26 11.47 23.60 -14.07
N ARG A 27 10.25 23.49 -13.54
CA ARG A 27 9.88 22.46 -12.56
C ARG A 27 9.18 21.31 -13.25
N GLU A 28 9.90 20.23 -13.52
CA GLU A 28 9.26 18.95 -13.83
C GLU A 28 8.54 18.40 -12.60
N ARG A 29 7.35 17.84 -12.82
CA ARG A 29 6.37 17.52 -11.77
C ARG A 29 6.15 16.01 -11.72
N LEU A 30 7.07 15.27 -11.12
CA LEU A 30 6.84 13.84 -10.87
C LEU A 30 5.72 13.67 -9.83
N THR A 31 4.56 13.24 -10.30
CA THR A 31 3.40 12.88 -9.45
C THR A 31 3.22 11.38 -9.57
N VAL A 32 3.61 10.62 -8.55
CA VAL A 32 3.49 9.15 -8.55
C VAL A 32 2.21 8.77 -7.80
N ASP A 33 1.15 8.41 -8.55
CA ASP A 33 -0.11 7.89 -7.99
C ASP A 33 0.04 6.40 -7.67
N PHE A 34 0.35 6.08 -6.42
CA PHE A 34 0.49 4.68 -5.98
C PHE A 34 -0.89 4.05 -5.77
N ARG A 35 -1.36 3.24 -6.74
CA ARG A 35 -2.58 2.41 -6.62
C ARG A 35 -2.33 0.95 -6.23
N GLY A 36 -1.31 0.71 -5.41
CA GLY A 36 -1.36 -0.33 -4.37
C GLY A 36 -1.69 0.36 -3.04
N GLU A 37 -2.36 -0.31 -2.08
CA GLU A 37 -2.82 0.33 -0.83
C GLU A 37 -1.68 0.79 0.11
N VAL A 38 -1.04 1.91 -0.23
CA VAL A 38 -0.11 2.65 0.63
C VAL A 38 -0.90 3.72 1.40
N SER A 39 -1.41 3.33 2.57
CA SER A 39 -2.25 4.19 3.39
C SER A 39 -1.43 5.20 4.22
N VAL A 40 -1.12 6.38 3.65
CA VAL A 40 -0.50 7.50 4.39
C VAL A 40 -1.54 8.16 5.31
N ALA A 41 -1.66 7.65 6.54
CA ALA A 41 -2.68 8.08 7.49
C ALA A 41 -2.22 9.25 8.38
N LEU A 42 -2.58 10.48 7.99
CA LEU A 42 -2.41 11.67 8.86
C LEU A 42 -3.39 11.60 10.05
N ARG A 43 -2.92 11.11 11.21
CA ARG A 43 -3.74 11.01 12.43
C ARG A 43 -3.52 12.21 13.38
N PRO A 44 -4.49 13.13 13.53
CA PRO A 44 -4.47 14.06 14.66
C PRO A 44 -4.77 13.29 15.96
N MET A 45 -3.79 13.15 16.86
CA MET A 45 -4.02 12.48 18.15
C MET A 45 -4.90 13.32 19.09
N GLY A 46 -6.19 12.97 19.16
CA GLY A 46 -7.05 13.33 20.27
C GLY A 46 -6.63 12.62 21.56
N ARG A 47 -6.47 13.39 22.65
CA ARG A 47 -6.30 12.98 24.06
C ARG A 47 -5.98 11.50 24.36
N THR A 48 -4.67 11.19 24.35
CA THR A 48 -3.98 10.27 25.28
C THR A 48 -4.58 8.89 25.62
N THR A 49 -3.87 7.84 25.24
CA THR A 49 -3.50 6.77 26.19
C THR A 49 -2.01 6.85 26.49
N LYS A 50 -1.67 7.40 27.67
CA LYS A 50 -0.29 7.42 28.15
C LYS A 50 0.20 5.99 28.42
N ARG A 51 1.22 5.52 27.69
CA ARG A 51 2.20 4.57 28.23
C ARG A 51 3.55 4.74 27.53
N ASN A 52 4.57 4.98 28.35
CA ASN A 52 5.99 4.76 28.07
C ASN A 52 6.75 5.72 27.13
N ILE A 53 6.48 7.02 27.17
CA ILE A 53 7.48 8.04 26.81
C ILE A 53 7.62 9.04 27.97
N LEU A 54 8.85 9.13 28.51
CA LEU A 54 9.33 9.96 29.63
C LEU A 54 8.84 9.62 31.06
N ARG A 55 9.74 8.98 31.83
CA ARG A 55 9.88 9.15 33.30
C ARG A 55 10.88 10.30 33.54
N ASN A 56 10.81 10.91 34.73
CA ASN A 56 11.54 12.13 35.16
C ASN A 56 11.04 13.38 34.39
N ASP A 57 10.46 14.42 35.00
CA ASP A 57 10.71 14.99 36.33
C ASP A 57 9.44 15.43 37.08
N ALA A 58 9.57 15.60 38.39
CA ALA A 58 8.52 16.12 39.27
C ALA A 58 8.80 17.58 39.67
N GLY A 59 7.93 18.52 39.30
CA GLY A 59 8.07 19.89 39.80
C GLY A 59 7.17 20.96 39.17
N ARG A 60 6.08 21.30 39.88
CA ARG A 60 5.26 22.54 39.77
C ARG A 60 4.44 22.72 38.48
N GLY A 61 3.40 23.52 38.61
CA GLY A 61 2.29 23.59 37.65
C GLY A 61 2.64 24.32 36.36
N ALA A 62 2.33 23.70 35.22
CA ALA A 62 2.27 24.33 33.92
C ALA A 62 0.98 23.90 33.20
N ALA A 63 0.29 24.83 32.56
CA ALA A 63 -0.86 24.53 31.73
C ALA A 63 -0.45 23.56 30.61
N ARG A 64 -1.18 22.44 30.46
CA ARG A 64 -0.86 21.40 29.48
C ARG A 64 -1.07 21.90 28.05
N LEU A 65 -0.01 22.44 27.45
CA LEU A 65 0.08 22.60 26.00
C LEU A 65 0.15 21.20 25.38
N ALA A 66 -0.83 20.87 24.54
CA ALA A 66 -0.83 19.63 23.78
C ALA A 66 -0.09 19.87 22.45
N SER A 67 1.07 19.25 22.29
CA SER A 67 1.78 19.25 21.01
C SER A 67 1.00 18.46 19.96
N TYR A 68 1.02 18.92 18.71
CA TYR A 68 0.48 18.15 17.59
C TYR A 68 1.55 17.18 17.09
N VAL A 69 1.13 15.93 16.90
CA VAL A 69 1.98 14.82 16.46
C VAL A 69 1.45 14.37 15.11
N LEU A 70 2.28 14.47 14.07
CA LEU A 70 1.96 13.99 12.74
C LEU A 70 2.69 12.68 12.49
N ALA A 71 1.95 11.59 12.38
CA ALA A 71 2.48 10.33 11.87
C ALA A 71 2.36 10.31 10.33
N MET A 72 3.44 9.95 9.66
CA MET A 72 3.43 9.49 8.27
C MET A 72 3.75 8.00 8.26
N SER A 73 2.81 7.19 7.78
CA SER A 73 2.86 5.73 7.89
C SER A 73 2.85 5.08 6.51
N LEU A 74 3.71 4.09 6.30
CA LEU A 74 3.64 3.12 5.21
C LEU A 74 3.18 1.79 5.82
N CYS A 75 1.96 1.37 5.46
CA CYS A 75 1.33 0.13 5.95
C CYS A 75 1.11 -0.81 4.76
N ALA A 76 1.50 -2.08 4.90
CA ALA A 76 1.13 -3.14 3.94
C ALA A 76 0.74 -4.40 4.72
N SER A 77 -0.33 -5.07 4.28
CA SER A 77 -0.87 -6.26 4.95
C SER A 77 -1.52 -7.20 3.94
N SER A 78 -0.87 -8.34 3.68
CA SER A 78 -1.37 -9.39 2.78
C SER A 78 -2.50 -10.24 3.37
N ARG A 79 -3.00 -9.86 4.56
CA ARG A 79 -4.05 -10.57 5.29
C ARG A 79 -5.46 -10.07 5.01
N ALA A 80 -5.59 -9.00 4.21
CA ALA A 80 -6.83 -8.62 3.56
C ALA A 80 -6.88 -9.25 2.15
N SER A 81 -8.06 -9.65 1.70
CA SER A 81 -8.36 -10.64 0.65
C SER A 81 -7.77 -10.45 -0.78
N ALA A 82 -6.88 -9.49 -1.02
CA ALA A 82 -6.32 -9.21 -2.35
C ALA A 82 -4.88 -8.66 -2.35
N ALA A 83 -4.24 -8.43 -1.19
CA ALA A 83 -2.93 -7.79 -1.13
C ALA A 83 -1.77 -8.82 -1.18
N LEU A 84 -0.79 -8.59 -2.04
CA LEU A 84 0.44 -9.39 -2.10
C LEU A 84 1.32 -9.14 -0.87
N PRO A 85 2.04 -10.16 -0.36
CA PRO A 85 2.99 -9.97 0.73
C PRO A 85 4.19 -9.14 0.29
N VAL A 86 4.73 -8.35 1.23
CA VAL A 86 6.04 -7.70 1.05
C VAL A 86 7.11 -8.79 1.12
N LEU A 87 7.99 -8.88 0.14
CA LEU A 87 9.11 -9.83 0.19
C LEU A 87 10.33 -9.12 0.79
N VAL A 88 11.07 -9.78 1.68
CA VAL A 88 12.13 -9.12 2.44
C VAL A 88 13.44 -9.91 2.35
N GLU A 89 14.50 -9.26 1.86
CA GLU A 89 15.86 -9.77 1.96
C GLU A 89 16.57 -9.11 3.16
N LEU A 90 17.03 -9.92 4.12
CA LEU A 90 17.80 -9.47 5.27
C LEU A 90 19.27 -9.87 5.10
N PHE A 91 20.21 -9.01 5.53
CA PHE A 91 21.64 -9.27 5.38
C PHE A 91 22.37 -9.08 6.72
N ASP A 92 23.17 -10.07 7.11
CA ASP A 92 23.96 -10.09 8.34
C ASP A 92 25.03 -8.96 8.36
N PRO A 93 25.75 -8.74 9.48
CA PRO A 93 26.77 -7.68 9.56
C PRO A 93 27.90 -7.81 8.52
N GLN A 94 28.21 -9.05 8.08
CA GLN A 94 29.20 -9.33 7.05
C GLN A 94 28.64 -9.04 5.64
N GLY A 95 27.32 -9.15 5.47
CA GLY A 95 26.59 -8.97 4.22
C GLY A 95 26.15 -10.29 3.57
N ASN A 96 26.15 -11.40 4.29
CA ASN A 96 25.54 -12.65 3.85
C ASN A 96 24.01 -12.57 4.00
N PRO A 97 23.22 -13.20 3.11
CA PRO A 97 21.77 -13.22 3.23
C PRO A 97 21.32 -14.07 4.43
N ILE A 98 20.41 -13.53 5.24
CA ILE A 98 19.67 -14.25 6.27
C ILE A 98 18.39 -14.77 5.60
N THR A 99 18.39 -16.05 5.20
CA THR A 99 17.33 -16.66 4.39
C THR A 99 16.18 -17.22 5.23
N GLY A 100 14.96 -17.13 4.69
CA GLY A 100 13.78 -17.82 5.22
C GLY A 100 13.61 -19.21 4.61
N GLU A 101 12.38 -19.72 4.68
CA GLU A 101 11.96 -20.87 3.86
C GLU A 101 12.02 -20.50 2.36
N PRO A 102 12.52 -21.38 1.48
CA PRO A 102 12.65 -21.09 0.06
C PRO A 102 11.29 -20.76 -0.58
N LEU A 103 11.19 -19.60 -1.23
CA LEU A 103 9.94 -19.19 -1.89
C LEU A 103 9.86 -19.71 -3.33
N PRO A 104 8.72 -20.26 -3.77
CA PRO A 104 8.49 -20.66 -5.16
C PRO A 104 8.17 -19.42 -6.03
N VAL A 105 9.00 -18.38 -5.92
CA VAL A 105 8.82 -17.08 -6.58
C VAL A 105 10.12 -16.73 -7.28
N LYS A 106 10.10 -16.77 -8.62
CA LYS A 106 11.28 -16.54 -9.46
C LYS A 106 11.91 -15.18 -9.17
N GLY A 107 13.21 -15.16 -8.87
CA GLY A 107 13.98 -13.97 -8.51
C GLY A 107 13.88 -13.54 -7.03
N TYR A 108 13.07 -14.23 -6.22
CA TYR A 108 12.88 -13.96 -4.78
C TYR A 108 13.03 -15.23 -3.93
N GLU A 109 13.70 -16.26 -4.46
CA GLU A 109 13.79 -17.60 -3.85
C GLU A 109 14.44 -17.60 -2.46
N LYS A 110 15.26 -16.58 -2.17
CA LYS A 110 15.96 -16.36 -0.89
C LYS A 110 15.29 -15.34 0.04
N ALA A 111 14.27 -14.64 -0.44
CA ALA A 111 13.55 -13.63 0.34
C ALA A 111 12.62 -14.29 1.37
N ILE A 112 12.24 -13.52 2.38
CA ILE A 112 11.28 -13.93 3.42
C ILE A 112 9.93 -13.29 3.12
N THR A 113 8.85 -14.06 3.23
CA THR A 113 7.48 -13.52 3.08
C THR A 113 7.09 -12.69 4.30
N GLY A 114 6.86 -11.40 4.12
CA GLY A 114 6.32 -10.49 5.13
C GLY A 114 4.79 -10.41 5.08
N PHE A 115 4.15 -10.70 6.21
CA PHE A 115 2.69 -10.69 6.34
C PHE A 115 2.10 -9.32 6.70
N TYR A 116 2.88 -8.52 7.43
CA TYR A 116 2.51 -7.19 7.88
C TYR A 116 3.76 -6.33 7.94
N PHE A 117 3.68 -5.14 7.39
CA PHE A 117 4.72 -4.13 7.41
C PHE A 117 4.10 -2.83 7.90
N LEU A 118 4.68 -2.23 8.93
CA LEU A 118 4.34 -0.90 9.42
C LEU A 118 5.62 -0.11 9.64
N HIS A 119 5.70 1.04 8.98
CA HIS A 119 6.82 1.94 9.06
C HIS A 119 6.30 3.36 9.28
N GLU A 120 6.64 3.96 10.42
CA GLU A 120 6.07 5.25 10.82
C GLU A 120 7.16 6.28 11.15
N TRP A 121 6.95 7.50 10.69
CA TRP A 121 7.78 8.65 10.99
C TRP A 121 6.93 9.68 11.71
N VAL A 122 7.45 10.23 12.81
CA VAL A 122 6.71 11.15 13.67
C VAL A 122 7.36 12.53 13.66
N ALA A 123 6.66 13.51 13.09
CA ALA A 123 7.00 14.91 13.20
C ALA A 123 6.19 15.55 14.34
N VAL A 124 6.89 16.25 15.26
CA VAL A 124 6.28 16.97 16.38
C VAL A 124 6.28 18.46 16.09
N PHE A 125 5.10 19.08 16.21
CA PHE A 125 4.88 20.50 15.94
C PHE A 125 4.51 21.25 17.23
N ASP A 126 5.10 22.43 17.41
CA ASP A 126 4.66 23.39 18.42
C ASP A 126 3.27 23.94 18.03
N PRO A 127 2.25 23.76 18.88
CA PRO A 127 0.87 24.16 18.58
C PRO A 127 0.67 25.69 18.46
N ARG A 128 1.63 26.51 18.90
CA ARG A 128 1.55 27.98 18.86
C ARG A 128 2.25 28.57 17.64
N THR A 129 3.40 28.02 17.27
CA THR A 129 4.23 28.56 16.18
C THR A 129 4.07 27.81 14.86
N GLY A 130 3.52 26.58 14.89
CA GLY A 130 3.47 25.69 13.74
C GLY A 130 4.85 25.17 13.30
N ILE A 131 5.92 25.49 14.04
CA ILE A 131 7.28 25.05 13.73
C ILE A 131 7.42 23.59 14.13
N GLY A 132 7.78 22.75 13.16
CA GLY A 132 8.06 21.34 13.35
C GLY A 132 9.52 21.07 13.74
N ARG A 133 9.75 20.02 14.52
CA ARG A 133 11.06 19.37 14.62
C ARG A 133 11.29 18.46 13.40
N PRO A 134 12.54 18.11 13.06
CA PRO A 134 12.82 17.01 12.14
C PRO A 134 12.04 15.74 12.56
N PRO A 135 11.51 14.96 11.61
CA PRO A 135 10.76 13.77 11.94
C PRO A 135 11.66 12.72 12.59
N GLU A 136 11.20 12.16 13.70
CA GLU A 136 11.86 11.06 14.39
C GLU A 136 11.32 9.72 13.89
N LEU A 137 12.20 8.76 13.64
CA LEU A 137 11.84 7.41 13.21
C LEU A 137 11.17 6.66 14.37
N VAL A 138 9.96 6.14 14.15
CA VAL A 138 9.39 5.08 14.99
C VAL A 138 9.89 3.75 14.46
N ALA A 139 10.18 2.80 15.36
CA ALA A 139 10.66 1.48 14.96
C ALA A 139 9.74 0.84 13.91
N LEU A 140 10.34 0.37 12.82
CA LEU A 140 9.67 -0.33 11.73
C LEU A 140 9.30 -1.74 12.22
N ASP A 141 8.00 -2.03 12.26
CA ASP A 141 7.46 -3.32 12.67
C ASP A 141 7.20 -4.19 11.42
N LEU A 142 8.01 -5.25 11.28
CA LEU A 142 7.86 -6.28 10.24
C LEU A 142 7.36 -7.57 10.89
N THR A 143 6.25 -8.14 10.42
CA THR A 143 5.77 -9.45 10.89
C THR A 143 6.03 -10.54 9.86
N LEU A 144 6.82 -11.53 10.26
CA LEU A 144 7.24 -12.69 9.50
C LEU A 144 6.58 -13.97 10.03
N PRO A 145 6.51 -15.06 9.26
CA PRO A 145 6.34 -16.40 9.82
C PRO A 145 7.59 -16.81 10.60
N VAL A 146 7.44 -17.63 11.65
CA VAL A 146 8.59 -18.30 12.27
C VAL A 146 9.24 -19.24 11.25
N GLY A 147 10.56 -19.17 11.08
CA GLY A 147 11.29 -20.01 10.13
C GLY A 147 12.81 -20.01 10.34
N PRO A 148 13.60 -20.45 9.34
CA PRO A 148 15.07 -20.59 9.44
C PRO A 148 15.81 -19.30 9.81
N HIS A 149 15.23 -18.14 9.49
CA HIS A 149 15.75 -16.82 9.85
C HIS A 149 15.55 -16.48 11.33
N SER A 150 14.52 -17.01 12.00
CA SER A 150 14.14 -16.62 13.37
C SER A 150 15.28 -16.76 14.39
N PRO A 151 16.00 -17.90 14.50
CA PRO A 151 17.11 -18.02 15.46
C PRO A 151 18.26 -17.04 15.18
N VAL A 152 18.47 -16.68 13.91
CA VAL A 152 19.50 -15.72 13.50
C VAL A 152 19.12 -14.30 13.94
N LEU A 153 17.85 -13.91 13.78
CA LEU A 153 17.34 -12.62 14.26
C LEU A 153 17.39 -12.53 15.80
N TRP A 154 16.97 -13.58 16.51
CA TRP A 154 17.08 -13.65 17.97
C TRP A 154 18.53 -13.54 18.47
N LYS A 155 19.47 -14.20 17.77
CA LYS A 155 20.92 -14.06 18.05
C LYS A 155 21.39 -12.62 17.90
N HIS A 156 21.03 -11.94 16.80
CA HIS A 156 21.46 -10.56 16.56
C HIS A 156 20.81 -9.55 17.51
N LEU A 157 19.56 -9.76 17.93
CA LEU A 157 18.91 -9.02 19.01
C LEU A 157 19.67 -9.19 20.34
N ALA A 158 19.96 -10.43 20.74
CA ALA A 158 20.66 -10.71 21.99
C ALA A 158 22.11 -10.19 22.02
N MET A 159 22.78 -10.15 20.86
CA MET A 159 24.14 -9.61 20.71
C MET A 159 24.19 -8.09 20.52
N GLY A 160 23.04 -7.42 20.30
CA GLY A 160 22.99 -5.99 20.00
C GLY A 160 23.71 -5.58 18.71
N SER A 161 23.92 -6.53 17.79
CA SER A 161 24.74 -6.34 16.58
C SER A 161 23.93 -5.70 15.45
N THR A 162 24.53 -4.71 14.78
CA THR A 162 23.94 -4.04 13.62
C THR A 162 23.98 -4.91 12.37
N LEU A 163 22.81 -5.20 11.78
CA LEU A 163 22.70 -5.86 10.48
C LEU A 163 22.99 -4.84 9.36
N LYS A 164 23.59 -5.31 8.26
CA LYS A 164 24.14 -4.43 7.22
C LYS A 164 23.05 -3.71 6.43
N LYS A 165 22.06 -4.46 5.93
CA LYS A 165 20.91 -3.92 5.20
C LYS A 165 19.69 -4.84 5.25
N ALA A 166 18.52 -4.27 5.00
CA ALA A 166 17.29 -4.98 4.67
C ALA A 166 16.68 -4.35 3.40
N VAL A 167 16.23 -5.18 2.47
CA VAL A 167 15.56 -4.76 1.23
C VAL A 167 14.13 -5.27 1.26
N PHE A 168 13.16 -4.37 1.14
CA PHE A 168 11.74 -4.65 1.12
C PHE A 168 11.20 -4.44 -0.30
N HIS A 169 10.67 -5.50 -0.86
CA HIS A 169 10.14 -5.62 -2.21
C HIS A 169 8.61 -5.58 -2.16
N PHE A 170 8.04 -4.46 -2.57
CA PHE A 170 6.60 -4.30 -2.71
C PHE A 170 6.28 -4.65 -4.16
N VAL A 171 5.84 -5.90 -4.34
CA VAL A 171 5.63 -6.51 -5.64
C VAL A 171 4.19 -6.36 -6.12
N HIS A 172 4.02 -6.18 -7.43
CA HIS A 172 2.76 -6.36 -8.12
C HIS A 172 2.82 -7.63 -8.99
N LEU A 173 1.66 -8.15 -9.42
CA LEU A 173 1.57 -9.18 -10.46
C LEU A 173 1.40 -8.49 -11.82
N SER A 174 2.34 -8.73 -12.73
CA SER A 174 2.28 -8.32 -14.13
C SER A 174 1.32 -9.21 -14.93
N ARG A 175 0.92 -8.76 -16.14
CA ARG A 175 0.03 -9.49 -17.07
C ARG A 175 0.50 -10.91 -17.39
N ASP A 176 1.81 -11.10 -17.45
CA ASP A 176 2.48 -12.39 -17.71
C ASP A 176 2.57 -13.31 -16.47
N GLY A 177 1.98 -12.90 -15.34
CA GLY A 177 2.03 -13.61 -14.08
C GLY A 177 3.35 -13.46 -13.32
N THR A 178 4.32 -12.69 -13.83
CA THR A 178 5.57 -12.41 -13.12
C THR A 178 5.33 -11.42 -11.97
N ARG A 179 6.13 -11.55 -10.90
CA ARG A 179 6.14 -10.57 -9.81
C ARG A 179 7.25 -9.56 -10.05
N GLN A 180 6.91 -8.28 -10.05
CA GLN A 180 7.87 -7.19 -10.24
C GLN A 180 7.67 -6.13 -9.15
N ASP A 181 8.78 -5.57 -8.64
CA ASP A 181 8.75 -4.42 -7.73
C ASP A 181 7.99 -3.26 -8.38
N PHE A 182 6.95 -2.74 -7.73
CA PHE A 182 6.45 -1.38 -8.02
C PHE A 182 7.12 -0.34 -7.10
N TYR A 183 7.60 -0.79 -5.94
CA TYR A 183 8.28 0.04 -4.98
C TYR A 183 9.26 -0.81 -4.16
N ARG A 184 10.44 -0.25 -3.87
CA ARG A 184 11.47 -0.89 -3.07
C ARG A 184 11.97 0.07 -2.01
N LEU A 185 12.00 -0.41 -0.77
CA LEU A 185 12.62 0.28 0.36
C LEU A 185 13.89 -0.48 0.75
N THR A 186 15.04 0.17 0.73
CA THR A 186 16.28 -0.37 1.28
C THR A 186 16.63 0.41 2.54
N ILE A 187 16.85 -0.26 3.67
CA ILE A 187 17.37 0.36 4.90
C ILE A 187 18.76 -0.20 5.23
N THR A 188 19.64 0.64 5.78
CA THR A 188 21.01 0.24 6.17
C THR A 188 21.30 0.54 7.64
N ASP A 189 22.29 -0.18 8.17
CA ASP A 189 22.80 -0.02 9.53
C ASP A 189 21.66 -0.18 10.57
N LEU A 190 20.95 -1.30 10.46
CA LEU A 190 19.73 -1.58 11.22
C LEU A 190 20.01 -2.40 12.49
N ASN A 191 19.37 -2.01 13.59
CA ASN A 191 19.40 -2.72 14.86
C ASN A 191 18.00 -3.28 15.15
N ILE A 192 17.96 -4.55 15.58
CA ILE A 192 16.73 -5.15 16.11
C ILE A 192 16.54 -4.62 17.53
N VAL A 193 15.42 -3.95 17.80
CA VAL A 193 15.08 -3.41 19.14
C VAL A 193 14.10 -4.28 19.90
N GLY A 194 13.47 -5.25 19.23
CA GLY A 194 12.65 -6.26 19.86
C GLY A 194 12.13 -7.27 18.85
N ILE A 195 11.86 -8.49 19.33
CA ILE A 195 11.12 -9.52 18.60
C ILE A 195 9.97 -9.98 19.51
N ARG A 196 8.78 -10.11 18.95
CA ARG A 196 7.59 -10.61 19.64
C ARG A 196 6.99 -11.75 18.85
N SER A 197 7.27 -12.98 19.28
CA SER A 197 6.63 -14.19 18.79
C SER A 197 5.19 -14.27 19.32
N ALA A 198 4.24 -14.67 18.49
CA ALA A 198 2.83 -14.76 18.81
C ALA A 198 2.19 -15.97 18.13
N LEU A 199 1.77 -16.95 18.93
CA LEU A 199 0.82 -17.98 18.52
C LEU A 199 -0.60 -17.42 18.64
N ARG A 200 -1.46 -17.71 17.66
CA ARG A 200 -2.89 -17.33 17.69
C ARG A 200 -3.71 -18.41 18.40
N ASP A 201 -4.89 -18.03 18.88
CA ASP A 201 -5.83 -18.99 19.48
C ASP A 201 -6.26 -20.04 18.44
N LEU A 202 -5.88 -21.29 18.68
CA LEU A 202 -6.15 -22.44 17.82
C LEU A 202 -7.63 -22.87 17.84
N GLN A 203 -8.41 -22.49 18.85
CA GLN A 203 -9.83 -22.81 18.92
C GLN A 203 -10.70 -21.93 18.02
N SER A 204 -10.19 -20.75 17.64
CA SER A 204 -10.90 -19.83 16.75
C SER A 204 -10.80 -20.29 15.29
N PRO A 205 -11.93 -20.55 14.59
CA PRO A 205 -11.91 -20.93 13.17
C PRO A 205 -11.22 -19.91 12.26
N ALA A 206 -11.18 -18.64 12.67
CA ALA A 206 -10.52 -17.54 11.96
C ALA A 206 -8.97 -17.60 12.00
N ASN A 207 -8.38 -18.52 12.78
CA ASN A 207 -6.93 -18.69 12.90
C ASN A 207 -6.42 -20.03 12.36
N VAL A 208 -7.27 -20.90 11.78
CA VAL A 208 -6.88 -22.26 11.36
C VAL A 208 -5.76 -22.28 10.31
N SER A 209 -5.69 -21.26 9.45
CA SER A 209 -4.62 -21.06 8.46
C SER A 209 -3.51 -20.11 8.92
N ARG A 210 -3.44 -19.74 10.20
CA ARG A 210 -2.42 -18.83 10.72
C ARG A 210 -1.25 -19.57 11.35
N GLU A 211 -0.11 -19.42 10.69
CA GLU A 211 1.20 -19.81 11.20
C GLU A 211 1.60 -19.02 12.46
N VAL A 212 2.66 -19.46 13.14
CA VAL A 212 3.26 -18.71 14.24
C VAL A 212 3.92 -17.45 13.69
N GLU A 213 3.61 -16.30 14.28
CA GLU A 213 4.04 -15.01 13.78
C GLU A 213 5.17 -14.43 14.64
N GLU A 214 6.16 -13.79 14.03
CA GLU A 214 7.16 -12.96 14.73
C GLU A 214 7.12 -11.52 14.24
N THR A 215 6.72 -10.59 15.11
CA THR A 215 6.87 -9.15 14.84
C THR A 215 8.27 -8.72 15.30
N VAL A 216 9.12 -8.40 14.33
CA VAL A 216 10.48 -7.87 14.46
C VAL A 216 10.42 -6.35 14.37
N SER A 217 10.84 -5.66 15.41
CA SER A 217 10.91 -4.20 15.48
C SER A 217 12.34 -3.73 15.17
N LEU A 218 12.49 -2.87 14.16
CA LEU A 218 13.78 -2.42 13.62
C LEU A 218 13.94 -0.90 13.76
N ILE A 219 15.12 -0.45 14.16
CA ILE A 219 15.58 0.94 13.93
C ILE A 219 16.73 0.91 12.94
N TYR A 220 16.93 1.97 12.16
CA TYR A 220 17.98 2.01 11.13
C TYR A 220 18.54 3.43 10.99
N ARG A 221 19.68 3.57 10.27
CA ARG A 221 20.34 4.86 10.08
C ARG A 221 19.90 5.58 8.80
N ASN A 222 19.89 4.86 7.68
CA ASN A 222 19.58 5.42 6.36
C ASN A 222 18.50 4.59 5.66
N SER A 223 17.65 5.24 4.85
CA SER A 223 16.74 4.58 3.91
C SER A 223 16.90 5.13 2.50
N SER A 224 16.84 4.23 1.52
CA SER A 224 16.67 4.52 0.09
C SER A 224 15.28 4.06 -0.35
N HIS A 225 14.63 4.86 -1.19
CA HIS A 225 13.25 4.66 -1.62
C HIS A 225 13.22 4.72 -3.15
N GLU A 226 13.00 3.58 -3.79
CA GLU A 226 12.95 3.42 -5.25
C GLU A 226 11.51 3.13 -5.67
N ALA A 227 10.97 3.91 -6.61
CA ALA A 227 9.67 3.66 -7.22
C ALA A 227 9.87 3.23 -8.67
N PHE A 228 9.17 2.17 -9.09
CA PHE A 228 9.25 1.64 -10.44
C PHE A 228 7.95 1.93 -11.18
N MET A 229 8.06 2.42 -12.41
CA MET A 229 6.90 2.59 -13.28
C MET A 229 6.35 1.21 -13.62
N VAL A 230 5.05 1.04 -13.40
CA VAL A 230 4.34 -0.21 -13.64
C VAL A 230 3.41 0.00 -14.82
N GLU A 231 3.38 -0.91 -15.79
CA GLU A 231 2.39 -0.90 -16.86
C GLU A 231 1.00 -1.30 -16.32
N GLN A 232 0.33 -0.36 -15.65
CA GLN A 232 -1.06 -0.52 -15.25
C GLN A 232 -1.99 -0.31 -16.44
N LEU A 233 -2.81 -1.31 -16.74
CA LEU A 233 -3.98 -1.14 -17.60
C LEU A 233 -4.92 -0.11 -16.97
N LEU A 234 -5.21 0.97 -17.70
CA LEU A 234 -6.20 1.97 -17.34
C LEU A 234 -7.46 1.83 -18.20
N TYR A 235 -8.61 1.88 -17.54
CA TYR A 235 -9.94 1.88 -18.16
C TYR A 235 -10.83 2.99 -17.58
N LEU A 236 -11.81 3.46 -18.35
CA LEU A 236 -12.86 4.35 -17.87
C LEU A 236 -14.17 3.54 -17.76
N PRO A 237 -14.81 3.42 -16.58
CA PRO A 237 -16.11 2.78 -16.48
C PRO A 237 -17.13 3.49 -17.37
N GLY A 238 -17.86 2.73 -18.19
CA GLY A 238 -18.77 3.25 -19.20
C GLY A 238 -18.18 3.36 -20.61
N ASP A 239 -16.87 3.50 -20.78
CA ASP A 239 -16.21 3.74 -22.09
C ASP A 239 -15.82 2.43 -22.78
N THR A 240 -16.76 1.79 -23.47
CA THR A 240 -16.53 0.54 -24.20
C THR A 240 -15.93 0.78 -25.58
N THR A 241 -16.16 1.97 -26.15
CA THR A 241 -15.55 2.41 -27.40
C THR A 241 -14.06 2.70 -27.26
N GLY A 242 -13.62 3.09 -26.06
CA GLY A 242 -12.26 3.53 -25.75
C GLY A 242 -11.95 4.91 -26.33
N ASP A 243 -12.93 5.80 -26.41
CA ASP A 243 -12.78 7.17 -26.92
C ASP A 243 -12.62 8.22 -25.80
N ARG A 244 -12.70 7.77 -24.53
CA ARG A 244 -12.63 8.54 -23.28
C ARG A 244 -13.84 9.43 -23.01
N LYS A 245 -14.97 9.18 -23.68
CA LYS A 245 -16.28 9.69 -23.29
C LYS A 245 -17.12 8.55 -22.70
N PHE A 246 -18.28 8.93 -22.18
CA PHE A 246 -19.33 7.98 -21.85
C PHE A 246 -20.63 8.54 -22.43
N ASP A 247 -21.08 7.96 -23.53
CA ASP A 247 -22.28 8.41 -24.24
C ASP A 247 -23.11 7.22 -24.78
N ILE A 248 -24.05 7.48 -25.69
CA ILE A 248 -24.95 6.44 -26.22
C ILE A 248 -24.23 5.39 -27.09
N SER A 249 -23.04 5.69 -27.61
CA SER A 249 -22.27 4.76 -28.43
C SER A 249 -21.74 3.57 -27.63
N ASP A 250 -21.47 3.74 -26.33
CA ASP A 250 -20.94 2.68 -25.48
C ASP A 250 -21.94 1.54 -25.17
N PRO A 251 -23.20 1.77 -24.75
CA PRO A 251 -24.18 0.70 -24.60
C PRO A 251 -24.52 0.05 -25.95
N ILE A 252 -24.45 0.79 -27.06
CA ILE A 252 -24.66 0.22 -28.41
C ILE A 252 -23.53 -0.77 -28.74
N LEU A 253 -22.26 -0.38 -28.53
CA LEU A 253 -21.12 -1.26 -28.77
C LEU A 253 -21.13 -2.46 -27.81
N LEU A 254 -21.52 -2.28 -26.54
CA LEU A 254 -21.65 -3.37 -25.57
C LEU A 254 -22.74 -4.38 -25.97
N LEU A 255 -23.90 -3.91 -26.42
CA LEU A 255 -24.93 -4.81 -26.99
C LEU A 255 -24.43 -5.52 -28.25
N GLY A 256 -23.65 -4.83 -29.10
CA GLY A 256 -22.96 -5.42 -30.25
C GLY A 256 -21.93 -6.48 -29.86
N PHE A 257 -21.23 -6.32 -28.75
CA PHE A 257 -20.32 -7.32 -28.19
C PHE A 257 -21.10 -8.56 -27.70
N LEU A 258 -22.14 -8.34 -26.87
CA LEU A 258 -22.93 -9.40 -26.25
C LEU A 258 -23.70 -10.27 -27.25
N PHE A 259 -24.24 -9.68 -28.32
CA PHE A 259 -25.15 -10.37 -29.24
C PHE A 259 -24.62 -10.56 -30.67
N LEU A 260 -23.66 -9.75 -31.12
CA LEU A 260 -23.19 -9.73 -32.52
C LEU A 260 -21.69 -10.06 -32.68
N GLY A 261 -20.98 -10.31 -31.57
CA GLY A 261 -19.54 -10.59 -31.59
C GLY A 261 -18.67 -9.38 -31.97
N SER A 262 -19.17 -8.16 -31.75
CA SER A 262 -18.38 -6.94 -31.95
C SER A 262 -17.20 -6.89 -30.98
N ALA A 263 -16.05 -6.35 -31.40
CA ALA A 263 -14.89 -6.23 -30.53
C ALA A 263 -15.01 -5.02 -29.59
N VAL A 264 -14.64 -5.20 -28.31
CA VAL A 264 -14.52 -4.15 -27.29
C VAL A 264 -13.08 -4.15 -26.77
N ARG A 265 -12.45 -2.97 -26.65
CA ARG A 265 -11.02 -2.84 -26.27
C ARG A 265 -10.72 -3.29 -24.84
N CYS A 266 -11.65 -3.00 -23.94
CA CYS A 266 -11.56 -3.32 -22.52
C CYS A 266 -12.95 -3.71 -22.02
N PRO A 267 -13.37 -4.98 -22.15
CA PRO A 267 -14.69 -5.46 -21.74
C PRO A 267 -15.11 -5.07 -20.31
N LEU A 268 -14.15 -4.89 -19.40
CA LEU A 268 -14.42 -4.42 -18.03
C LEU A 268 -15.08 -3.03 -17.96
N SER A 269 -14.80 -2.13 -18.91
CA SER A 269 -15.48 -0.84 -19.00
C SER A 269 -17.01 -0.99 -19.06
N GLY A 270 -17.49 -2.14 -19.54
CA GLY A 270 -18.88 -2.50 -19.60
C GLY A 270 -19.48 -3.06 -18.29
N ASP A 271 -18.69 -3.47 -17.29
CA ASP A 271 -19.22 -3.93 -15.98
C ASP A 271 -19.72 -2.71 -15.17
N MET A 272 -21.00 -2.39 -15.38
CA MET A 272 -21.64 -1.15 -14.95
C MET A 272 -22.53 -1.34 -13.74
N ASN A 273 -22.95 -2.57 -13.48
CA ASN A 273 -23.61 -2.95 -12.23
C ASN A 273 -22.59 -3.31 -11.10
N ALA A 274 -21.32 -3.56 -11.47
CA ALA A 274 -20.20 -3.98 -10.61
C ALA A 274 -20.32 -5.39 -10.01
N ASP A 275 -21.04 -6.31 -10.68
CA ASP A 275 -21.24 -7.70 -10.27
C ASP A 275 -20.17 -8.67 -10.81
N ARG A 276 -19.25 -8.17 -11.64
CA ARG A 276 -18.13 -8.89 -12.29
C ARG A 276 -18.55 -9.88 -13.37
N LYS A 277 -19.74 -9.73 -13.93
CA LYS A 277 -20.17 -10.34 -15.19
C LYS A 277 -20.32 -9.25 -16.24
N LEU A 278 -20.57 -9.68 -17.46
CA LEU A 278 -20.89 -8.80 -18.56
C LEU A 278 -22.14 -9.35 -19.23
N ASP A 279 -23.28 -8.74 -18.95
CA ASP A 279 -24.58 -9.19 -19.46
C ASP A 279 -25.52 -8.02 -19.82
N VAL A 280 -26.77 -8.32 -20.15
CA VAL A 280 -27.74 -7.31 -20.61
C VAL A 280 -28.09 -6.26 -19.54
N SER A 281 -27.86 -6.54 -18.26
CA SER A 281 -28.10 -5.59 -17.16
C SER A 281 -27.12 -4.41 -17.17
N ASP A 282 -25.96 -4.57 -17.81
CA ASP A 282 -24.93 -3.54 -17.94
C ASP A 282 -25.30 -2.39 -18.90
N PRO A 283 -25.63 -2.63 -20.19
CA PRO A 283 -26.10 -1.57 -21.07
C PRO A 283 -27.43 -0.97 -20.60
N ILE A 284 -28.27 -1.73 -19.88
CA ILE A 284 -29.45 -1.18 -19.20
C ILE A 284 -29.02 -0.19 -18.10
N SER A 285 -28.00 -0.53 -17.29
CA SER A 285 -27.44 0.38 -16.28
C SER A 285 -26.83 1.65 -16.91
N MET A 286 -26.13 1.52 -18.04
CA MET A 286 -25.62 2.67 -18.81
C MET A 286 -26.74 3.61 -19.26
N LEU A 287 -27.75 3.08 -19.96
CA LEU A 287 -28.86 3.86 -20.51
C LEU A 287 -29.70 4.51 -19.40
N ASN A 288 -29.89 3.82 -18.27
CA ASN A 288 -30.56 4.38 -17.09
C ASN A 288 -29.81 5.58 -16.51
N PHE A 289 -28.48 5.55 -16.46
CA PHE A 289 -27.70 6.72 -16.04
C PHE A 289 -27.79 7.86 -17.06
N LEU A 290 -27.54 7.56 -18.34
CA LEU A 290 -27.49 8.55 -19.42
C LEU A 290 -28.80 9.32 -19.62
N PHE A 291 -29.96 8.65 -19.48
CA PHE A 291 -31.26 9.23 -19.83
C PHE A 291 -32.23 9.42 -18.65
N LEU A 292 -32.09 8.64 -17.56
CA LEU A 292 -33.06 8.62 -16.46
C LEU A 292 -32.48 9.06 -15.12
N GLY A 293 -31.21 9.50 -15.07
CA GLY A 293 -30.55 9.91 -13.83
C GLY A 293 -30.39 8.76 -12.82
N GLY A 294 -30.19 7.54 -13.34
CA GLY A 294 -29.98 6.33 -12.55
C GLY A 294 -28.69 6.35 -11.70
N ARG A 295 -28.36 5.19 -11.13
CA ARG A 295 -27.13 5.05 -10.32
C ARG A 295 -25.89 5.40 -11.18
N PRO A 296 -24.95 6.22 -10.67
CA PRO A 296 -23.73 6.54 -11.42
C PRO A 296 -22.87 5.29 -11.65
N PRO A 297 -22.04 5.28 -12.71
CA PRO A 297 -21.11 4.20 -12.98
C PRO A 297 -20.18 3.91 -11.79
N PRO A 298 -19.65 2.69 -11.67
CA PRO A 298 -18.77 2.34 -10.56
C PRO A 298 -17.51 3.20 -10.52
N SER A 299 -16.94 3.34 -9.33
CA SER A 299 -15.64 3.98 -9.13
C SER A 299 -14.59 3.30 -10.02
N PRO A 300 -13.73 4.05 -10.75
CA PRO A 300 -13.39 5.46 -10.49
C PRO A 300 -14.01 6.51 -11.44
N PHE A 301 -15.15 6.24 -12.06
CA PHE A 301 -15.88 7.23 -12.88
C PHE A 301 -16.03 8.61 -12.19
N PRO A 302 -15.87 9.74 -12.89
CA PRO A 302 -15.62 9.90 -14.34
C PRO A 302 -14.14 9.84 -14.74
N SER A 303 -13.26 9.37 -13.85
CA SER A 303 -11.83 9.26 -14.09
C SER A 303 -11.42 7.83 -14.46
N CYS A 304 -10.27 7.71 -15.12
CA CYS A 304 -9.70 6.41 -15.43
C CYS A 304 -9.19 5.67 -14.17
N GLY A 305 -9.26 4.34 -14.24
CA GLY A 305 -8.95 3.40 -13.17
C GLY A 305 -7.95 2.35 -13.59
N ALA A 306 -7.01 2.03 -12.71
CA ALA A 306 -6.23 0.81 -12.83
C ALA A 306 -7.15 -0.42 -12.77
N VAL A 307 -7.02 -1.32 -13.72
CA VAL A 307 -7.68 -2.64 -13.72
C VAL A 307 -7.19 -3.44 -12.49
N PRO A 308 -8.08 -3.87 -11.59
CA PRO A 308 -7.72 -4.73 -10.46
C PRO A 308 -7.02 -6.03 -10.89
N PRO A 309 -5.97 -6.47 -10.17
CA PRO A 309 -5.32 -7.76 -10.46
C PRO A 309 -6.27 -8.94 -10.19
N GLY A 310 -6.23 -9.96 -11.05
CA GLY A 310 -7.03 -11.18 -10.89
C GLY A 310 -8.53 -11.01 -11.16
N GLN A 311 -8.92 -10.01 -11.94
CA GLN A 311 -10.32 -9.77 -12.31
C GLN A 311 -10.83 -10.77 -13.35
N ALA A 312 -12.12 -11.11 -13.28
CA ALA A 312 -12.72 -12.14 -14.15
C ALA A 312 -12.98 -11.65 -15.59
N ILE A 313 -13.17 -10.35 -15.78
CA ILE A 313 -13.37 -9.72 -17.09
C ILE A 313 -12.02 -9.13 -17.53
N PRO A 314 -11.44 -9.56 -18.67
CA PRO A 314 -10.16 -9.06 -19.13
C PRO A 314 -10.25 -7.64 -19.71
N CYS A 315 -9.10 -6.98 -19.79
CA CYS A 315 -8.87 -5.84 -20.68
C CYS A 315 -7.51 -5.98 -21.35
N ASP A 316 -7.50 -5.95 -22.68
CA ASP A 316 -6.30 -6.26 -23.44
C ASP A 316 -5.51 -4.99 -23.79
N ALA A 317 -6.18 -3.84 -23.89
CA ALA A 317 -5.58 -2.54 -24.15
C ALA A 317 -6.00 -1.48 -23.11
N THR A 318 -5.16 -0.46 -22.94
CA THR A 318 -5.54 0.77 -22.24
C THR A 318 -6.62 1.48 -23.05
N ALA A 319 -7.78 1.73 -22.44
CA ALA A 319 -8.76 2.68 -22.99
C ALA A 319 -8.36 4.13 -22.65
N CYS A 320 -7.57 4.30 -21.59
CA CYS A 320 -7.04 5.58 -21.16
C CYS A 320 -5.52 5.64 -21.27
N ASP A 321 -5.02 6.35 -22.29
CA ASP A 321 -3.63 6.81 -22.28
C ASP A 321 -3.50 8.01 -21.34
N GLY A 322 -2.54 7.93 -20.42
CA GLY A 322 -2.39 8.89 -19.33
C GLY A 322 -1.84 10.24 -19.79
N ALA A 323 -2.74 11.17 -20.14
CA ALA A 323 -2.39 12.57 -20.38
C ALA A 323 -3.56 13.53 -20.10
N ALA A 324 -3.51 14.19 -18.93
CA ALA A 324 -4.07 15.52 -18.64
C ALA A 324 -3.32 16.14 -17.44
#